data_AF-A0A0F9S2L0-F1
#
_entry.id   AF-A0A0F9S2L0-F1
#
_cell.length_a   1.000
_cell.length_b   1.000
_cell.length_c   1.000
_cell.angle_alpha   90.00
_cell.angle_beta   90.00
_cell.angle_gamma   90.00
#
_symmetry.space_group_name_H-M   'P 1'
#
loop_
_entity.id
_entity.type
_entity.pdbx_description
1 polymer ?
#
loop_
_entity_poly.entity_id
_entity_poly.type
_entity_poly.pdbx_seq_one_letter_code
_entity_poly.pdbx_strand_id
1 'polypeptide(L)'
;MGVDFRKRVDDLTYTANEDVLDDLAGWPTDLWMVEVIKYRKNTAEGYVELVRKDDLPKLPAGTTTDRLRYWMWQNRQVTVVPATENGLLQFDYLSILPDLTGPSSPLLIDMSVSVLAYRTAADAKGTRGQKEEAGWLMALAKDFSDKIVNIQVKNQQFVARRGQPEHGGRGAYNHPSGVI
;
A
#
# COMPACT_ATOMS: atom_id res chain seq x y z
N MET A 1 -20.79 -14.26 8.38
CA MET A 1 -20.30 -13.93 7.03
C MET A 1 -19.45 -12.67 7.19
N GLY A 2 -18.13 -12.78 7.09
CA GLY A 2 -17.24 -11.62 7.16
C GLY A 2 -17.29 -10.84 5.84
N VAL A 3 -17.25 -9.52 5.91
CA VAL A 3 -17.14 -8.66 4.71
C VAL A 3 -15.65 -8.61 4.36
N ASP A 4 -15.29 -9.13 3.19
CA ASP A 4 -13.92 -9.05 2.70
C ASP A 4 -13.73 -7.71 1.98
N PHE A 5 -12.81 -6.88 2.49
CA PHE A 5 -12.45 -5.58 1.90
C PHE A 5 -11.42 -5.74 0.79
N ARG A 6 -10.94 -6.96 0.54
CA ARG A 6 -10.06 -7.25 -0.59
C ARG A 6 -10.85 -7.27 -1.88
N LYS A 7 -10.38 -6.46 -2.82
CA LYS A 7 -10.86 -6.43 -4.19
C LYS A 7 -9.69 -6.69 -5.13
N ARG A 8 -10.02 -7.24 -6.29
CA ARG A 8 -9.07 -7.47 -7.38
C ARG A 8 -9.53 -6.67 -8.58
N VAL A 9 -8.58 -5.99 -9.22
CA VAL A 9 -8.75 -5.49 -10.58
C VAL A 9 -7.95 -6.39 -11.51
N ASP A 10 -8.59 -6.83 -12.57
CA ASP A 10 -7.99 -7.60 -13.64
C ASP A 10 -7.96 -6.76 -14.91
N ASP A 11 -6.89 -6.91 -15.69
CA ASP A 11 -6.74 -6.31 -17.02
C ASP A 11 -6.90 -4.79 -17.09
N LEU A 12 -6.39 -4.09 -16.07
CA LEU A 12 -6.21 -2.66 -16.17
C LEU A 12 -5.14 -2.35 -17.22
N THR A 13 -5.47 -1.50 -18.19
CA THR A 13 -4.53 -1.13 -19.25
C THR A 13 -3.43 -0.24 -18.68
N TYR A 14 -2.18 -0.66 -18.88
CA TYR A 14 -1.00 0.15 -18.58
C TYR A 14 -0.50 0.84 -19.86
N THR A 15 -0.25 2.14 -19.75
CA THR A 15 0.30 2.97 -20.82
C THR A 15 1.81 3.08 -20.66
N ALA A 16 2.55 2.93 -21.76
CA ALA A 16 4.00 3.02 -21.79
C ALA A 16 4.50 4.35 -21.23
N ASN A 17 5.62 4.28 -20.50
CA ASN A 17 6.30 5.39 -19.84
C ASN A 17 5.56 6.06 -18.68
N GLU A 18 4.42 5.52 -18.24
CA GLU A 18 3.76 5.99 -17.02
C GLU A 18 4.52 5.54 -15.77
N ASP A 19 4.88 6.51 -14.92
CA ASP A 19 5.54 6.29 -13.64
C ASP A 19 4.55 6.29 -12.47
N VAL A 20 3.41 6.94 -12.60
CA VAL A 20 2.32 6.97 -11.61
C VAL A 20 1.09 6.24 -12.18
N LEU A 21 0.58 5.24 -11.46
CA LEU A 21 -0.53 4.42 -11.96
C LEU A 21 -1.92 4.97 -11.63
N ASP A 22 -2.00 5.95 -10.73
CA ASP A 22 -3.27 6.48 -10.21
C ASP A 22 -4.15 7.14 -11.29
N ASP A 23 -3.53 7.65 -12.36
CA ASP A 23 -4.22 8.34 -13.46
C ASP A 23 -4.70 7.39 -14.56
N LEU A 24 -4.49 6.07 -14.40
CA LEU A 24 -4.93 5.10 -15.39
C LEU A 24 -6.46 5.02 -15.45
N ALA A 25 -6.98 4.93 -16.68
CA ALA A 25 -8.41 4.76 -16.91
C ALA A 25 -8.91 3.42 -16.31
N GLY A 26 -9.81 3.51 -15.33
CA GLY A 26 -10.27 2.34 -14.56
C GLY A 26 -9.56 2.12 -13.23
N TRP A 27 -8.70 3.05 -12.81
CA TRP A 27 -8.11 3.03 -11.48
C TRP A 27 -9.20 3.13 -10.39
N PRO A 28 -9.19 2.26 -9.36
CA PRO A 28 -10.22 2.27 -8.34
C PRO A 28 -10.19 3.53 -7.48
N THR A 29 -11.31 4.24 -7.41
CA THR A 29 -11.48 5.43 -6.55
C THR A 29 -11.58 5.08 -5.07
N ASP A 30 -11.91 3.82 -4.77
CA ASP A 30 -12.03 3.30 -3.42
C ASP A 30 -10.74 2.61 -2.96
N LEU A 31 -9.59 2.88 -3.56
CA LEU A 31 -8.34 2.22 -3.18
C LEU A 31 -7.78 2.77 -1.85
N TRP A 32 -7.67 1.91 -0.84
CA TRP A 32 -7.03 2.24 0.44
C TRP A 32 -5.56 1.84 0.47
N MET A 33 -5.25 0.62 0.04
CA MET A 33 -3.89 0.11 0.02
C MET A 33 -3.75 -1.01 -1.01
N VAL A 34 -2.66 -1.00 -1.77
CA VAL A 34 -2.31 -2.11 -2.67
C VAL A 34 -1.58 -3.21 -1.89
N GLU A 35 -2.02 -4.45 -2.05
CA GLU A 35 -1.34 -5.63 -1.49
C GLU A 35 -0.34 -6.19 -2.50
N VAL A 36 -0.80 -6.47 -3.73
CA VAL A 36 0.01 -7.13 -4.78
C VAL A 36 -0.27 -6.48 -6.12
N ILE A 37 0.77 -6.25 -6.92
CA ILE A 37 0.67 -5.84 -8.32
C ILE A 37 1.33 -6.89 -9.18
N LYS A 38 0.68 -7.25 -10.29
CA LYS A 38 1.20 -8.14 -11.31
C LYS A 38 1.04 -7.51 -12.68
N TYR A 39 1.94 -7.83 -13.58
CA TYR A 39 1.99 -7.32 -14.93
C TYR A 39 2.10 -8.45 -15.95
N ARG A 40 1.43 -8.29 -17.08
CA ARG A 40 1.65 -9.08 -18.29
C ARG A 40 1.75 -8.15 -19.49
N LYS A 41 2.61 -8.48 -20.45
CA LYS A 41 2.80 -7.66 -21.66
C LYS A 41 1.60 -7.77 -22.61
N ASN A 42 1.01 -8.94 -22.71
CA ASN A 42 -0.15 -9.23 -23.55
C ASN A 42 -0.98 -10.36 -22.94
N THR A 43 -2.14 -10.65 -23.53
CA THR A 43 -3.07 -11.69 -23.05
C THR A 43 -2.55 -13.12 -23.26
N ALA A 44 -1.51 -13.32 -24.08
CA ALA A 44 -0.87 -14.61 -24.30
C ALA A 44 0.17 -14.97 -23.23
N GLU A 45 0.57 -14.00 -22.41
CA GLU A 45 1.50 -14.19 -21.30
C GLU A 45 0.78 -14.30 -19.94
N GLY A 46 1.40 -15.04 -19.02
CA GLY A 46 0.98 -15.09 -17.63
C GLY A 46 1.37 -13.82 -16.86
N TYR A 47 0.61 -13.50 -15.81
CA TYR A 47 0.96 -12.40 -14.91
C TYR A 47 2.22 -12.70 -14.12
N VAL A 48 3.12 -11.73 -14.06
CA VAL A 48 4.33 -11.73 -13.25
C VAL A 48 4.18 -10.70 -12.15
N GLU A 49 4.39 -11.11 -10.90
CA GLU A 49 4.31 -10.22 -9.74
C GLU A 49 5.47 -9.22 -9.73
N LEU A 50 5.16 -7.95 -9.45
CA LEU A 50 6.15 -6.90 -9.28
C LEU A 50 6.66 -6.90 -7.84
N VAL A 51 7.95 -6.65 -7.70
CA VAL A 51 8.60 -6.56 -6.39
C VAL A 51 8.32 -5.20 -5.76
N ARG A 52 7.69 -5.20 -4.59
CA ARG A 52 7.53 -3.98 -3.79
C ARG A 52 8.89 -3.50 -3.28
N LYS A 53 9.18 -2.22 -3.46
CA LYS A 53 10.37 -1.54 -2.94
C LYS A 53 9.95 -0.31 -2.15
N ASP A 54 10.72 -0.01 -1.11
CA ASP A 54 10.55 1.22 -0.31
C ASP A 54 11.21 2.43 -0.98
N ASP A 55 12.17 2.20 -1.88
CA ASP A 55 12.80 3.20 -2.73
C ASP A 55 13.00 2.61 -4.12
N LEU A 56 12.55 3.31 -5.16
CA LEU A 56 12.65 2.84 -6.53
C LEU A 56 14.08 3.04 -7.06
N PRO A 57 14.65 2.05 -7.77
CA PRO A 57 15.95 2.23 -8.38
C PRO A 57 15.88 3.32 -9.45
N LYS A 58 16.74 4.35 -9.32
CA LYS A 58 16.92 5.35 -10.36
C LYS A 58 17.66 4.73 -11.53
N LEU A 59 16.96 4.54 -12.64
CA LEU A 59 17.59 4.09 -13.87
C LEU A 59 18.37 5.24 -14.51
N PRO A 60 19.56 5.00 -15.08
CA PRO A 60 20.24 5.98 -15.92
C PRO A 60 19.35 6.43 -17.07
N ALA A 61 19.47 7.71 -17.46
CA ALA A 61 18.72 8.25 -18.58
C ALA A 61 18.97 7.42 -19.86
N GLY A 62 17.90 7.06 -20.57
CA GLY A 62 17.97 6.23 -21.78
C GLY A 62 17.92 4.72 -21.54
N THR A 63 17.83 4.27 -20.29
CA THR A 63 17.60 2.84 -19.99
C THR A 63 16.17 2.46 -20.34
N THR A 64 15.99 1.57 -21.31
CA THR A 64 14.67 1.04 -21.69
C THR A 64 14.38 -0.25 -20.95
N THR A 65 13.22 -0.34 -20.31
CA THR A 65 12.76 -1.58 -19.65
C THR A 65 11.48 -2.06 -20.33
N ASP A 66 11.51 -3.28 -20.87
CA ASP A 66 10.35 -3.88 -21.55
C ASP A 66 9.20 -4.23 -20.59
N ARG A 67 9.47 -4.37 -19.29
CA ARG A 67 8.49 -4.83 -18.30
C ARG A 67 8.55 -4.07 -17.00
N LEU A 68 7.40 -3.91 -16.36
CA LEU A 68 7.33 -3.45 -14.99
C LEU A 68 7.92 -4.51 -14.06
N ARG A 69 8.82 -4.09 -13.18
CA ARG A 69 9.52 -4.99 -12.24
C ARG A 69 9.37 -4.57 -10.79
N TYR A 70 9.36 -3.26 -10.56
CA TYR A 70 9.37 -2.68 -9.22
C TYR A 70 8.23 -1.69 -9.10
N TRP A 71 7.63 -1.67 -7.92
CA TRP A 71 6.63 -0.70 -7.54
C TRP A 71 6.87 -0.22 -6.12
N MET A 72 6.41 0.99 -5.84
CA MET A 72 6.52 1.66 -4.56
C MET A 72 5.15 2.23 -4.21
N TRP A 73 4.80 2.12 -2.93
CA TRP A 73 3.58 2.71 -2.38
C TRP A 73 3.96 3.90 -1.51
N GLN A 74 3.63 5.10 -1.95
CA GLN A 74 3.92 6.33 -1.21
C GLN A 74 2.78 7.32 -1.33
N ASN A 75 2.41 7.99 -0.23
CA ASN A 75 1.36 9.02 -0.21
C ASN A 75 0.01 8.59 -0.84
N ARG A 76 -0.35 7.31 -0.68
CA ARG A 76 -1.54 6.69 -1.29
C ARG A 76 -1.50 6.56 -2.82
N GLN A 77 -0.30 6.65 -3.39
CA GLN A 77 -0.06 6.53 -4.82
C GLN A 77 0.82 5.32 -5.11
N VAL A 78 0.58 4.69 -6.25
CA VAL A 78 1.50 3.68 -6.79
C VAL A 78 2.44 4.34 -7.77
N THR A 79 3.73 4.32 -7.44
CA THR A 79 4.80 4.69 -8.36
C THR A 79 5.50 3.43 -8.86
N VAL A 80 5.84 3.37 -10.13
CA VAL A 80 6.56 2.25 -10.76
C VAL A 80 7.81 2.73 -11.47
N VAL A 81 8.73 1.80 -11.73
CA VAL A 81 9.76 2.05 -12.75
C VAL A 81 9.11 1.86 -14.12
N PRO A 82 9.00 2.90 -14.94
CA PRO A 82 8.21 2.86 -16.16
C PRO A 82 8.74 1.81 -17.15
N ALA A 83 7.81 1.03 -17.70
CA ALA A 83 8.08 0.18 -18.86
C ALA A 83 7.86 0.97 -20.15
N THR A 84 8.67 0.69 -21.17
CA THR A 84 8.62 1.35 -22.49
C THR A 84 7.53 0.81 -23.41
N GLU A 85 6.85 -0.26 -23.00
CA GLU A 85 5.79 -0.91 -23.74
C GLU A 85 4.48 -0.92 -22.95
N ASN A 86 3.35 -0.93 -23.66
CA ASN A 86 2.03 -1.07 -23.05
C ASN A 86 1.85 -2.50 -22.50
N GLY A 87 0.94 -2.65 -21.56
CA GLY A 87 0.59 -3.97 -21.03
C GLY A 87 -0.68 -3.97 -20.20
N LEU A 88 -0.85 -5.03 -19.42
CA LEU A 88 -2.01 -5.25 -18.57
C LEU A 88 -1.57 -5.48 -17.13
N LEU A 89 -2.24 -4.81 -16.22
CA LEU A 89 -2.03 -4.88 -14.79
C LEU A 89 -3.15 -5.70 -14.13
N GLN A 90 -2.76 -6.53 -13.18
CA GLN A 90 -3.65 -7.13 -12.20
C GLN A 90 -3.17 -6.66 -10.84
N PHE A 91 -4.07 -6.23 -9.96
CA PHE A 91 -3.67 -5.92 -8.60
C PHE A 91 -4.77 -6.25 -7.59
N ASP A 92 -4.30 -6.67 -6.42
CA ASP A 92 -5.09 -6.94 -5.24
C ASP A 92 -4.97 -5.73 -4.31
N TYR A 93 -6.10 -5.19 -3.87
CA TYR A 93 -6.14 -4.00 -3.04
C TYR A 93 -7.21 -4.10 -1.95
N LEU A 94 -6.97 -3.37 -0.87
CA LEU A 94 -7.95 -3.13 0.18
C LEU A 94 -8.76 -1.89 -0.21
N SER A 95 -10.09 -1.99 -0.20
CA SER A 95 -10.96 -0.85 -0.48
C SER A 95 -11.19 0.03 0.77
N ILE A 96 -11.34 1.34 0.57
CA ILE A 96 -11.82 2.30 1.57
C ILE A 96 -13.23 1.91 1.99
N LEU A 97 -13.57 2.22 3.24
CA LEU A 97 -14.95 2.17 3.73
C LEU A 97 -15.91 2.89 2.75
N PRO A 98 -17.11 2.34 2.51
CA PRO A 98 -18.10 3.00 1.68
C PRO A 98 -18.45 4.40 2.22
N ASP A 99 -18.76 5.31 1.31
CA ASP A 99 -18.99 6.72 1.58
C ASP A 99 -20.12 6.92 2.62
N LEU A 100 -19.91 7.81 3.59
CA LEU A 100 -20.85 8.06 4.67
C LEU A 100 -21.85 9.12 4.25
N THR A 101 -22.85 8.71 3.47
CA THR A 101 -23.84 9.62 2.87
C THR A 101 -24.86 10.21 3.86
N GLY A 102 -24.72 9.96 5.17
CA GLY A 102 -25.64 10.46 6.21
C GLY A 102 -25.33 9.98 7.64
N PRO A 103 -26.02 10.52 8.67
CA PRO A 103 -25.74 10.23 10.09
C PRO A 103 -26.00 8.77 10.50
N SER A 104 -26.79 8.04 9.71
CA SER A 104 -27.10 6.61 9.89
C SER A 104 -26.23 5.70 9.00
N SER A 105 -25.24 6.25 8.31
CA SER A 105 -24.39 5.46 7.42
C SER A 105 -23.56 4.47 8.25
N PRO A 106 -23.62 3.17 7.92
CA PRO A 106 -22.88 2.17 8.68
C PRO A 106 -21.38 2.31 8.40
N LEU A 107 -20.64 2.83 9.38
CA LEU A 107 -19.18 2.72 9.46
C LEU A 107 -18.80 1.29 9.84
N LEU A 108 -18.63 0.43 8.83
CA LEU A 108 -18.17 -0.95 9.03
C LEU A 108 -16.64 -0.98 9.18
N ILE A 109 -16.11 -0.42 10.26
CA ILE A 109 -14.68 -0.58 10.56
C ILE A 109 -14.47 -2.05 10.92
N ASP A 110 -13.84 -2.79 10.01
CA ASP A 110 -13.64 -4.22 10.19
C ASP A 110 -12.92 -4.49 11.51
N MET A 111 -13.44 -5.46 12.25
CA MET A 111 -12.96 -5.83 13.60
C MET A 111 -13.00 -4.74 14.68
N SER A 112 -13.46 -3.50 14.44
CA SER A 112 -13.64 -2.49 15.51
C SER A 112 -14.74 -2.88 16.49
N VAL A 113 -15.83 -3.43 15.95
CA VAL A 113 -16.91 -4.03 16.73
C VAL A 113 -16.37 -5.23 17.48
N SER A 114 -15.41 -5.97 16.93
CA SER A 114 -14.76 -7.09 17.62
C SER A 114 -13.85 -6.62 18.76
N VAL A 115 -13.04 -5.57 18.58
CA VAL A 115 -12.20 -5.01 19.67
C VAL A 115 -13.08 -4.46 20.79
N LEU A 116 -14.08 -3.66 20.44
CA LEU A 116 -15.04 -3.13 21.42
C LEU A 116 -15.85 -4.26 22.06
N ALA A 117 -16.35 -5.23 21.29
CA ALA A 117 -17.11 -6.36 21.81
C ALA A 117 -16.25 -7.28 22.69
N TYR A 118 -15.01 -7.57 22.32
CA TYR A 118 -14.08 -8.34 23.14
C TYR A 118 -13.72 -7.60 24.41
N ARG A 119 -13.55 -6.27 24.34
CA ARG A 119 -13.28 -5.45 25.52
C ARG A 119 -14.50 -5.35 26.44
N THR A 120 -15.68 -5.09 25.91
CA THR A 120 -16.94 -5.06 26.66
C THR A 120 -17.31 -6.45 27.21
N ALA A 121 -17.04 -7.52 26.46
CA ALA A 121 -17.21 -8.89 26.94
C ALA A 121 -16.20 -9.22 28.06
N ALA A 122 -14.93 -8.78 27.94
CA ALA A 122 -13.95 -8.91 29.01
C ALA A 122 -14.41 -8.19 30.28
N ASP A 123 -14.90 -6.96 30.16
CA ASP A 123 -15.41 -6.19 31.30
C ASP A 123 -16.66 -6.84 31.93
N ALA A 124 -17.60 -7.31 31.11
CA ALA A 124 -18.80 -8.02 31.57
C ALA A 124 -18.49 -9.38 32.23
N LYS A 125 -17.43 -10.07 31.77
CA LYS A 125 -16.97 -11.34 32.34
C LYS A 125 -16.15 -11.13 33.62
N GLY A 126 -15.32 -10.10 33.64
CA GLY A 126 -14.53 -9.70 34.80
C GLY A 126 -15.42 -9.26 35.98
N THR A 127 -16.47 -8.49 35.71
CA THR A 127 -17.46 -8.09 36.73
C THR A 127 -18.25 -9.29 37.30
N ARG A 128 -18.35 -10.39 36.54
CA ARG A 128 -18.96 -11.66 36.98
C ARG A 128 -17.98 -12.64 37.62
N GLY A 129 -16.72 -12.23 37.83
CA GLY A 129 -15.69 -13.05 38.48
C GLY A 129 -14.99 -14.08 37.58
N GLN A 130 -15.30 -14.10 36.28
CA GLN A 130 -14.69 -15.00 35.28
C GLN A 130 -13.38 -14.40 34.75
N LYS A 131 -12.37 -14.32 35.64
CA LYS A 131 -11.11 -13.58 35.39
C LYS A 131 -10.25 -14.14 34.26
N GLU A 132 -10.23 -15.46 34.07
CA GLU A 132 -9.42 -16.11 33.04
C GLU A 132 -9.97 -15.85 31.63
N GLU A 133 -11.28 -16.02 31.44
CA GLU A 133 -11.96 -15.66 30.19
C GLU A 133 -11.87 -14.16 29.88
N ALA A 134 -12.02 -13.31 30.91
CA ALA A 134 -11.86 -11.87 30.75
C ALA A 134 -10.43 -11.49 30.30
N GLY A 135 -9.41 -12.13 30.88
CA GLY A 135 -8.02 -11.92 30.50
C GLY A 135 -7.73 -12.30 29.04
N TRP A 136 -8.27 -13.44 28.59
CA TRP A 136 -8.12 -13.89 27.21
C TRP A 136 -8.79 -12.94 26.20
N LEU A 137 -10.03 -12.52 26.48
CA LEU A 137 -10.76 -11.56 25.63
C LEU A 137 -10.07 -10.20 25.58
N MET A 138 -9.47 -9.74 26.69
CA MET A 138 -8.73 -8.49 26.75
C MET A 138 -7.41 -8.56 25.97
N ALA A 139 -6.72 -9.71 25.99
CA ALA A 139 -5.52 -9.94 25.19
C ALA A 139 -5.82 -9.92 23.69
N LEU A 140 -6.92 -10.53 23.26
CA LEU A 140 -7.39 -10.44 21.88
C LEU A 140 -7.67 -8.99 21.48
N ALA A 141 -8.41 -8.23 22.28
CA ALA A 141 -8.70 -6.83 22.01
C ALA A 141 -7.42 -5.97 21.84
N LYS A 142 -6.37 -6.27 22.61
CA LYS A 142 -5.06 -5.61 22.52
C LYS A 142 -4.31 -5.95 21.23
N ASP A 143 -4.15 -7.24 20.91
CA ASP A 143 -3.46 -7.68 19.69
C ASP A 143 -4.11 -7.11 18.42
N PHE A 144 -5.45 -7.00 18.42
CA PHE A 144 -6.18 -6.38 17.32
C PHE A 144 -6.00 -4.86 17.25
N SER A 145 -5.95 -4.17 18.41
CA SER A 145 -5.65 -2.73 18.45
C SER A 145 -4.25 -2.44 17.91
N ASP A 146 -3.26 -3.27 18.27
CA ASP A 146 -1.88 -3.13 17.81
C ASP A 146 -1.75 -3.33 16.29
N LYS A 147 -2.55 -4.20 15.68
CA LYS A 147 -2.62 -4.35 14.21
C LYS A 147 -3.15 -3.09 13.53
N ILE A 148 -4.21 -2.48 14.07
CA ILE A 148 -4.79 -1.23 13.53
C ILE A 148 -3.75 -0.11 13.61
N VAL A 149 -3.09 0.04 14.76
CA VAL A 149 -2.03 1.05 14.94
C VAL A 149 -0.85 0.79 14.01
N ASN A 150 -0.39 -0.47 13.88
CA ASN A 150 0.69 -0.81 12.98
C ASN A 150 0.39 -0.48 11.51
N ILE A 151 -0.85 -0.67 11.06
CA ILE A 151 -1.27 -0.28 9.71
C ILE A 151 -1.18 1.24 9.55
N GLN A 152 -1.68 2.02 10.51
CA GLN A 152 -1.62 3.48 10.45
C GLN A 152 -0.19 4.03 10.54
N VAL A 153 0.63 3.51 11.46
CA VAL A 153 1.99 3.99 11.72
C VAL A 153 2.93 3.60 10.59
N LYS A 154 2.87 2.36 10.08
CA LYS A 154 3.70 1.96 8.92
C LYS A 154 3.39 2.83 7.71
N ASN A 155 2.12 3.16 7.46
CA ASN A 155 1.74 4.04 6.37
C ASN A 155 2.24 5.49 6.56
N GLN A 156 2.38 5.97 7.79
CA GLN A 156 2.94 7.30 8.08
C GLN A 156 4.47 7.35 8.12
N GLN A 157 5.16 6.23 8.33
CA GLN A 157 6.63 6.18 8.34
C GLN A 157 7.26 6.35 6.95
N PHE A 158 6.53 6.01 5.88
CA PHE A 158 6.96 6.22 4.48
C PHE A 158 6.61 7.62 3.93
N VAL A 159 5.93 8.45 4.72
CA VAL A 159 5.75 9.87 4.40
C VAL A 159 7.10 10.54 4.62
N ALA A 160 7.77 10.93 3.54
CA ALA A 160 9.01 11.67 3.60
C ALA A 160 8.78 12.95 4.41
N ARG A 161 9.33 12.99 5.63
CA ARG A 161 9.29 14.18 6.46
C ARG A 161 10.23 15.21 5.84
N ARG A 162 9.72 16.36 5.41
CA ARG A 162 10.55 17.51 4.99
C ARG A 162 11.55 17.80 6.11
N GLY A 163 12.83 17.57 5.82
CA GLY A 163 13.90 17.66 6.81
C GLY A 163 15.05 16.66 6.62
N GLN A 164 15.01 15.78 5.61
CA GLN A 164 16.21 15.05 5.22
C GLN A 164 17.22 16.07 4.66
N PRO A 165 18.37 16.28 5.29
CA PRO A 165 19.39 17.15 4.72
C PRO A 165 19.79 16.53 3.39
N GLU A 166 19.68 17.30 2.32
CA GLU A 166 20.49 17.05 1.14
C GLU A 166 21.93 17.16 1.63
N HIS A 167 22.55 16.03 1.96
CA HIS A 167 24.00 15.99 1.99
C HIS A 167 24.42 16.10 0.52
N GLY A 168 24.53 17.35 0.11
CA GLY A 168 24.91 17.78 -1.21
C GLY A 168 26.19 17.06 -1.60
N GLY A 169 26.19 16.56 -2.84
CA GLY A 169 27.40 16.12 -3.51
C GLY A 169 28.46 17.20 -3.33
N ARG A 170 29.49 16.88 -2.52
CA ARG A 170 30.73 17.64 -2.56
C ARG A 170 31.39 17.30 -3.88
N GLY A 171 31.49 18.34 -4.71
CA GLY A 171 31.94 18.32 -6.08
C GLY A 171 33.13 17.42 -6.34
N ALA A 172 32.94 16.51 -7.31
CA ALA A 172 34.02 16.07 -8.15
C ALA A 172 34.49 17.29 -8.97
N TYR A 173 35.54 17.96 -8.52
CA TYR A 173 36.26 18.91 -9.35
C TYR A 173 36.96 18.14 -10.46
N ASN A 174 36.33 18.12 -11.64
CA ASN A 174 37.00 17.84 -12.91
C ASN A 174 38.05 18.95 -13.13
N HIS A 175 39.34 18.60 -13.06
CA HIS A 175 40.36 19.39 -13.73
C HIS A 175 40.45 18.93 -15.20
N PRO A 176 40.36 19.84 -16.19
CA PRO A 176 40.53 19.50 -17.58
C PRO A 176 42.01 19.21 -17.90
N SER A 177 42.22 18.25 -18.77
CA SER A 177 43.50 17.85 -19.37
C SER A 177 44.25 19.01 -20.05
N GLY A 178 45.58 19.07 -19.88
CA GLY A 178 46.45 19.91 -20.69
C GLY A 178 47.96 19.77 -20.37
N VAL A 179 48.68 19.10 -21.29
CA VAL A 179 50.01 19.44 -21.84
C VAL A 179 51.02 20.20 -20.95
N ILE A 180 52.12 19.57 -20.52
CA ILE A 180 53.51 19.57 -21.08
C ILE A 180 54.25 18.38 -20.45
#